data_AF-A0A521BLP6-F1
#
_entry.id   AF-A0A521BLP6-F1
#
_cell.length_a   1.000
_cell.length_b   1.000
_cell.length_c   1.000
_cell.angle_alpha   90.00
_cell.angle_beta   90.00
_cell.angle_gamma   90.00
#
_symmetry.space_group_name_H-M   'P 1'
#
loop_
_entity.id
_entity.type
_entity.pdbx_description
1 polymer ?
#
loop_
_entity_poly.entity_id
_entity_poly.type
_entity_poly.pdbx_seq_one_letter_code
_entity_poly.pdbx_strand_id
1 'polypeptide(L)'
;MKKTFAIIYLLLGLAFLYITYQKYTPGSGSVAAEVHSKPDREQQELMAFWDDYNQATERRIAGDYDSAARYYRQALDIKPAHLNSLYYMGNMQLELAHFDKAESHWVKLIERNDASARGYIQLGNLYGCQSAGTDFYNLARARRHFDKALVLNPEVSGPLLQIAKIELIQGRMKEAARHLREVLKSNFRSTEAFFLQGFIAWKHDDLSSARHLLEQSKIILTDGDEKYANVGEGQSGSVESAVSSPVPRCDLLRDEIHQLIQRYAAGPSFTAYGIYGDFEERLARFPSH
;
A
#
# COMPACT_ATOMS: atom_id res chain seq x y z
N MET A 1 -41.18 -32.93 -24.25
CA MET A 1 -40.04 -32.29 -23.55
C MET A 1 -39.32 -33.24 -22.59
N LYS A 2 -39.97 -33.86 -21.58
CA LYS A 2 -39.27 -34.73 -20.59
C LYS A 2 -38.51 -35.94 -21.19
N LYS A 3 -39.03 -36.56 -22.26
CA LYS A 3 -38.35 -37.69 -22.94
C LYS A 3 -37.08 -37.28 -23.68
N THR A 4 -37.03 -36.06 -24.22
CA THR A 4 -35.87 -35.53 -24.95
C THR A 4 -34.70 -35.27 -24.00
N PHE A 5 -34.97 -34.74 -22.82
CA PHE A 5 -33.95 -34.55 -21.78
C PHE A 5 -33.40 -35.87 -21.26
N ALA A 6 -34.25 -36.89 -21.06
CA ALA A 6 -33.79 -38.21 -20.62
C ALA A 6 -32.82 -38.85 -21.62
N ILE A 7 -33.06 -38.68 -22.93
CA ILE A 7 -32.18 -39.18 -23.99
C ILE A 7 -30.84 -38.42 -23.97
N ILE A 8 -30.85 -37.10 -23.80
CA ILE A 8 -29.63 -36.29 -23.72
C ILE A 8 -28.77 -36.71 -22.52
N TYR A 9 -29.36 -36.90 -21.35
CA TYR A 9 -28.62 -37.33 -20.15
C TYR A 9 -28.07 -38.75 -20.29
N LEU A 10 -28.80 -39.66 -20.94
CA LEU A 10 -28.31 -41.00 -21.24
C LEU A 10 -27.09 -40.96 -22.17
N LEU A 11 -27.13 -40.14 -23.22
CA LEU A 11 -26.03 -39.99 -24.16
C LEU A 11 -24.79 -39.35 -23.50
N LEU A 12 -24.99 -38.36 -22.64
CA LEU A 12 -23.90 -37.74 -21.87
C LEU A 12 -23.27 -38.74 -20.88
N GLY A 13 -24.10 -39.57 -20.21
CA GLY A 13 -23.61 -40.62 -19.32
C GLY A 13 -22.80 -41.69 -20.06
N LEU A 14 -23.27 -42.13 -21.24
CA LEU A 14 -22.56 -43.08 -22.08
C LEU A 14 -21.25 -42.51 -22.64
N ALA A 15 -21.23 -41.24 -23.05
CA ALA A 15 -20.02 -40.56 -23.50
C ALA A 15 -18.99 -40.42 -22.36
N PHE A 16 -19.45 -40.09 -21.15
CA PHE A 16 -18.58 -40.02 -19.97
C PHE A 16 -17.98 -41.38 -19.62
N LEU A 17 -18.79 -42.44 -19.63
CA LEU A 17 -18.35 -43.83 -19.41
C LEU A 17 -17.37 -44.30 -20.49
N TYR A 18 -17.59 -43.92 -21.75
CA TYR A 18 -16.69 -44.25 -22.85
C TYR A 18 -15.33 -43.55 -22.71
N ILE A 19 -15.32 -42.26 -22.36
CA ILE A 19 -14.08 -41.49 -22.13
C ILE A 19 -13.33 -42.05 -20.92
N THR A 20 -14.03 -42.39 -19.83
CA THR A 20 -13.39 -43.01 -18.65
C THR A 20 -12.89 -44.41 -18.98
N TYR A 21 -13.62 -45.20 -19.75
CA TYR A 21 -13.16 -46.52 -20.21
C TYR A 21 -11.89 -46.41 -21.07
N GLN A 22 -11.84 -45.50 -22.05
CA GLN A 22 -10.64 -45.24 -22.85
C GLN A 22 -9.46 -44.75 -21.99
N LYS A 23 -9.72 -43.95 -20.95
CA LYS A 23 -8.67 -43.44 -20.05
C LYS A 23 -8.13 -44.50 -19.09
N TYR A 24 -8.93 -45.52 -18.75
CA TYR A 24 -8.61 -46.51 -17.70
C TYR A 24 -8.49 -47.96 -18.19
N THR A 25 -8.68 -48.24 -19.47
CA THR A 25 -8.32 -49.54 -20.06
C THR A 25 -6.95 -49.48 -20.71
N PRO A 26 -5.97 -50.27 -20.25
CA PRO A 26 -4.66 -50.33 -20.87
C PRO A 26 -4.77 -51.19 -22.15
N GLY A 27 -5.20 -50.55 -23.24
CA GLY A 27 -5.15 -51.13 -24.58
C GLY A 27 -3.71 -51.09 -25.11
N SER A 28 -3.13 -52.26 -25.33
CA SER A 28 -1.82 -52.49 -25.96
C SER A 28 -1.75 -51.85 -27.35
N GLY A 29 -1.26 -50.61 -27.41
CA GLY A 29 -0.94 -49.89 -28.63
C GLY A 29 0.30 -49.05 -28.40
N SER A 30 1.40 -49.49 -29.00
CA SER A 30 2.69 -48.79 -29.00
C SER A 30 2.54 -47.35 -29.49
N VAL A 31 2.56 -46.40 -28.57
CA VAL A 31 3.12 -45.06 -28.80
C VAL A 31 4.09 -44.78 -27.65
N ALA A 32 5.21 -45.50 -27.68
CA ALA A 32 6.45 -44.98 -27.12
C ALA A 32 6.89 -43.83 -28.02
N ALA A 33 6.41 -42.61 -27.74
CA ALA A 33 6.95 -41.38 -28.29
C ALA A 33 6.58 -40.21 -27.36
N GLU A 34 7.58 -39.78 -26.59
CA GLU A 34 7.69 -38.47 -25.93
C GLU A 34 6.71 -38.16 -24.78
N VAL A 35 6.85 -38.87 -23.66
CA VAL A 35 6.67 -38.20 -22.37
C VAL A 35 7.88 -37.30 -22.18
N HIS A 36 7.71 -36.01 -22.49
CA HIS A 36 8.71 -34.97 -22.26
C HIS A 36 9.36 -35.12 -20.89
N SER A 37 10.69 -35.19 -20.85
CA SER A 37 11.54 -35.27 -19.66
C SER A 37 11.76 -33.91 -18.96
N LYS A 38 10.81 -32.97 -19.11
CA LYS A 38 10.83 -31.62 -18.52
C LYS A 38 9.93 -31.34 -17.28
N PRO A 39 8.98 -32.20 -16.85
CA PRO A 39 8.11 -31.91 -15.70
C PRO A 39 8.87 -31.65 -14.39
N ASP A 40 10.00 -32.33 -14.14
CA ASP A 40 10.65 -32.28 -12.83
C ASP A 40 11.33 -30.94 -12.55
N ARG A 41 12.02 -30.35 -13.54
CA ARG A 41 12.77 -29.10 -13.33
C ARG A 41 11.84 -27.89 -13.20
N GLU A 42 10.85 -27.76 -14.07
CA GLU A 42 9.89 -26.65 -14.00
C GLU A 42 9.04 -26.71 -12.72
N GLN A 43 8.66 -27.93 -12.28
CA GLN A 43 8.00 -28.13 -11.01
C GLN A 43 8.91 -27.79 -9.82
N GLN A 44 10.18 -28.18 -9.85
CA GLN A 44 11.17 -27.81 -8.82
C GLN A 44 11.39 -26.29 -8.75
N GLU A 45 11.54 -25.62 -9.89
CA GLU A 45 11.67 -24.15 -9.95
C GLU A 45 10.41 -23.46 -9.42
N LEU A 46 9.22 -23.98 -9.73
CA LEU A 46 7.96 -23.44 -9.20
C LEU A 46 7.85 -23.64 -7.68
N MET A 47 8.24 -24.81 -7.16
CA MET A 47 8.24 -25.08 -5.72
C MET A 47 9.24 -24.19 -5.00
N ALA A 48 10.47 -24.08 -5.51
CA ALA A 48 11.50 -23.21 -4.95
C ALA A 48 11.07 -21.74 -4.93
N PHE A 49 10.45 -21.27 -6.01
CA PHE A 49 9.90 -19.91 -6.07
C PHE A 49 8.90 -19.62 -4.95
N TRP A 50 7.93 -20.53 -4.74
CA TRP A 50 6.91 -20.33 -3.72
C TRP A 50 7.45 -20.52 -2.30
N ASP A 51 8.44 -21.39 -2.11
CA ASP A 51 9.15 -21.53 -0.84
C ASP A 51 9.87 -20.23 -0.48
N ASP A 52 10.69 -19.68 -1.39
CA ASP A 52 11.37 -18.41 -1.19
C ASP A 52 10.37 -17.26 -0.96
N TYR A 53 9.29 -17.18 -1.75
CA TYR A 53 8.27 -16.15 -1.57
C TYR A 53 7.57 -16.22 -0.20
N ASN A 54 7.29 -17.43 0.29
CA ASN A 54 6.64 -17.64 1.58
C ASN A 54 7.59 -17.32 2.73
N GLN A 55 8.85 -17.77 2.67
CA GLN A 55 9.89 -17.40 3.64
C GLN A 55 10.08 -15.87 3.67
N ALA A 56 10.13 -15.21 2.52
CA ALA A 56 10.22 -13.76 2.44
C ALA A 56 9.04 -13.06 3.14
N THR A 57 7.83 -13.59 2.92
CA THR A 57 6.60 -13.04 3.50
C THR A 57 6.57 -13.23 5.02
N GLU A 58 7.00 -14.38 5.54
CA GLU A 58 7.12 -14.65 6.97
C GLU A 58 8.12 -13.69 7.63
N ARG A 59 9.32 -13.55 7.05
CA ARG A 59 10.36 -12.64 7.56
C ARG A 59 9.90 -11.19 7.56
N ARG A 60 9.20 -10.78 6.49
CA ARG A 60 8.61 -9.44 6.37
C ARG A 60 7.61 -9.16 7.49
N ILE A 61 6.71 -10.11 7.78
CA ILE A 61 5.72 -9.98 8.86
C ILE A 61 6.41 -9.94 10.22
N ALA A 62 7.51 -10.68 10.39
CA ALA A 62 8.33 -10.65 11.60
C ALA A 62 9.19 -9.37 11.76
N GLY A 63 9.21 -8.47 10.76
CA GLY A 63 10.05 -7.27 10.75
C GLY A 63 11.53 -7.52 10.44
N ASP A 64 11.91 -8.75 10.05
CA ASP A 64 13.27 -9.09 9.61
C ASP A 64 13.42 -8.75 8.12
N TYR A 65 13.57 -7.45 7.85
CA TYR A 65 13.57 -6.90 6.49
C TYR A 65 14.79 -7.31 5.65
N ASP A 66 15.95 -7.48 6.28
CA ASP A 66 17.16 -7.99 5.61
C ASP A 66 16.94 -9.42 5.09
N SER A 67 16.44 -10.33 5.93
CA SER A 67 16.12 -11.69 5.50
C SER A 67 15.00 -11.69 4.47
N ALA A 68 13.95 -10.89 4.67
CA ALA A 68 12.86 -10.78 3.71
C ALA A 68 13.35 -10.34 2.32
N ALA A 69 14.21 -9.33 2.25
CA ALA A 69 14.83 -8.86 1.01
C ALA A 69 15.69 -9.96 0.34
N ARG A 70 16.40 -10.77 1.13
CA ARG A 70 17.19 -11.91 0.61
C ARG A 70 16.28 -12.94 -0.07
N TYR A 71 15.22 -13.38 0.59
CA TYR A 71 14.32 -14.38 0.02
C TYR A 71 13.48 -13.84 -1.15
N TYR A 72 13.01 -12.59 -1.11
CA TYR A 72 12.34 -11.99 -2.27
C TYR A 72 13.26 -11.89 -3.49
N ARG A 73 14.57 -11.63 -3.27
CA ARG A 73 15.57 -11.68 -4.35
C ARG A 73 15.71 -13.08 -4.94
N GLN A 74 15.81 -14.13 -4.13
CA GLN A 74 15.87 -15.52 -4.63
C GLN A 74 14.61 -15.89 -5.44
N ALA A 75 13.41 -15.49 -4.95
CA ALA A 75 12.18 -15.66 -5.71
C ALA A 75 12.20 -14.88 -7.05
N LEU A 76 12.79 -13.69 -7.09
CA LEU A 76 12.96 -12.90 -8.33
C LEU A 76 14.03 -13.49 -9.27
N ASP A 77 15.05 -14.17 -8.75
CA ASP A 77 16.03 -14.87 -9.58
C ASP A 77 15.35 -16.01 -10.39
N ILE A 78 14.33 -16.65 -9.82
CA ILE A 78 13.52 -17.68 -10.50
C ILE A 78 12.44 -17.05 -11.39
N LYS A 79 11.71 -16.04 -10.89
CA LYS A 79 10.66 -15.33 -11.64
C LYS A 79 10.88 -13.80 -11.63
N PRO A 80 11.70 -13.27 -12.56
CA PRO A 80 12.12 -11.86 -12.55
C PRO A 80 11.00 -10.84 -12.72
N ALA A 81 9.85 -11.24 -13.27
CA ALA A 81 8.70 -10.37 -13.52
C ALA A 81 7.55 -10.59 -12.52
N HIS A 82 7.75 -11.33 -11.43
CA HIS A 82 6.68 -11.59 -10.47
C HIS A 82 6.28 -10.30 -9.73
N LEU A 83 5.06 -9.82 -10.00
CA LEU A 83 4.59 -8.50 -9.57
C LEU A 83 4.56 -8.32 -8.04
N ASN A 84 4.22 -9.36 -7.26
CA ASN A 84 4.22 -9.25 -5.80
C ASN A 84 5.65 -9.23 -5.24
N SER A 85 6.57 -10.02 -5.81
CA SER A 85 7.96 -10.01 -5.36
C SER A 85 8.63 -8.68 -5.68
N LEU A 86 8.38 -8.08 -6.85
CA LEU A 86 8.84 -6.73 -7.17
C LEU A 86 8.28 -5.68 -6.20
N TYR A 87 6.97 -5.74 -5.92
CA TYR A 87 6.31 -4.84 -4.96
C TYR A 87 6.94 -4.92 -3.57
N TYR A 88 7.00 -6.13 -2.99
CA TYR A 88 7.50 -6.30 -1.64
C TYR A 88 9.00 -6.12 -1.53
N MET A 89 9.78 -6.45 -2.56
CA MET A 89 11.21 -6.14 -2.58
C MET A 89 11.44 -4.62 -2.53
N GLY A 90 10.67 -3.83 -3.28
CA GLY A 90 10.70 -2.37 -3.17
C GLY A 90 10.39 -1.89 -1.75
N ASN A 91 9.37 -2.48 -1.10
CA ASN A 91 9.04 -2.17 0.30
C ASN A 91 10.18 -2.52 1.25
N MET A 92 10.83 -3.69 1.11
CA MET A 92 11.96 -4.07 1.98
C MET A 92 13.15 -3.14 1.78
N GLN A 93 13.42 -2.71 0.55
CA GLN A 93 14.48 -1.73 0.31
C GLN A 93 14.15 -0.37 0.94
N LEU A 94 12.87 0.04 0.97
CA LEU A 94 12.45 1.26 1.68
C LEU A 94 12.70 1.14 3.19
N GLU A 95 12.29 0.04 3.82
CA GLU A 95 12.50 -0.20 5.26
C GLU A 95 14.00 -0.22 5.64
N LEU A 96 14.85 -0.62 4.70
CA LEU A 96 16.31 -0.63 4.84
C LEU A 96 16.97 0.71 4.41
N ALA A 97 16.18 1.76 4.14
CA ALA A 97 16.61 3.05 3.60
C ALA A 97 17.45 3.00 2.30
N HIS A 98 17.32 1.93 1.52
CA HIS A 98 17.87 1.82 0.17
C HIS A 98 16.89 2.39 -0.86
N PHE A 99 16.67 3.70 -0.81
CA PHE A 99 15.66 4.42 -1.60
C PHE A 99 15.79 4.24 -3.12
N ASP A 100 17.01 4.22 -3.64
CA ASP A 100 17.34 3.96 -5.05
C ASP A 100 16.89 2.56 -5.50
N LYS A 101 17.15 1.55 -4.65
CA LYS A 101 16.73 0.19 -4.92
C LYS A 101 15.22 0.06 -4.79
N ALA A 102 14.60 0.75 -3.84
CA ALA A 102 13.15 0.78 -3.70
C ALA A 102 12.47 1.31 -4.97
N GLU A 103 12.93 2.49 -5.46
CA GLU A 103 12.48 3.08 -6.73
C GLU A 103 12.62 2.08 -7.87
N SER A 104 13.81 1.50 -8.06
CA SER A 104 14.08 0.56 -9.16
C SER A 104 13.10 -0.63 -9.18
N HIS A 105 12.75 -1.20 -8.04
CA HIS A 105 11.81 -2.34 -7.99
C HIS A 105 10.37 -1.92 -8.28
N TRP A 106 9.93 -0.76 -7.80
CA TRP A 106 8.59 -0.25 -8.11
C TRP A 106 8.46 0.27 -9.55
N VAL A 107 9.52 0.83 -10.13
CA VAL A 107 9.59 1.17 -11.56
C VAL A 107 9.45 -0.09 -12.39
N LYS A 108 10.22 -1.15 -12.11
CA LYS A 108 10.07 -2.45 -12.77
C LYS A 108 8.65 -3.01 -12.62
N LEU A 109 8.02 -2.83 -11.45
CA LEU A 109 6.63 -3.25 -11.23
C LEU A 109 5.67 -2.54 -12.20
N ILE A 110 5.75 -1.22 -12.33
CA ILE A 110 4.85 -0.46 -13.22
C ILE A 110 5.20 -0.63 -14.70
N GLU A 111 6.45 -0.92 -15.05
CA GLU A 111 6.85 -1.31 -16.41
C GLU A 111 6.25 -2.67 -16.81
N ARG A 112 6.11 -3.60 -15.85
CA ARG A 112 5.49 -4.92 -16.09
C ARG A 112 3.98 -4.90 -15.99
N ASN A 113 3.42 -4.02 -15.17
CA ASN A 113 1.99 -3.82 -15.01
C ASN A 113 1.70 -2.34 -14.76
N ASP A 114 1.40 -1.63 -15.84
CA ASP A 114 1.10 -0.19 -15.83
C ASP A 114 -0.25 0.15 -15.17
N ALA A 115 -1.05 -0.87 -14.83
CA ALA A 115 -2.26 -0.79 -14.03
C ALA A 115 -2.04 -1.08 -12.54
N SER A 116 -0.79 -1.20 -12.07
CA SER A 116 -0.49 -1.42 -10.66
C SER A 116 -0.63 -0.15 -9.82
N ALA A 117 -1.84 0.17 -9.35
CA ALA A 117 -2.10 1.32 -8.48
C ALA A 117 -1.11 1.38 -7.29
N ARG A 118 -0.90 0.26 -6.59
CA ARG A 118 0.05 0.15 -5.46
C ARG A 118 1.50 0.54 -5.83
N GLY A 119 1.96 0.27 -7.05
CA GLY A 119 3.30 0.66 -7.50
C GLY A 119 3.41 2.18 -7.63
N TYR A 120 2.38 2.82 -8.20
CA TYR A 120 2.31 4.28 -8.25
C TYR A 120 2.18 4.91 -6.85
N ILE A 121 1.41 4.30 -5.94
CA ILE A 121 1.32 4.79 -4.54
C ILE A 121 2.70 4.84 -3.90
N GLN A 122 3.49 3.76 -4.00
CA GLN A 122 4.81 3.70 -3.39
C GLN A 122 5.81 4.69 -4.01
N LEU A 123 5.77 4.87 -5.33
CA LEU A 123 6.58 5.90 -5.99
C LEU A 123 6.14 7.32 -5.56
N GLY A 124 4.84 7.56 -5.43
CA GLY A 124 4.31 8.82 -4.92
C GLY A 124 4.82 9.13 -3.50
N ASN A 125 4.75 8.12 -2.62
CA ASN A 125 5.27 8.18 -1.27
C ASN A 125 6.77 8.47 -1.24
N LEU A 126 7.55 7.78 -2.07
CA LEU A 126 9.01 7.99 -2.16
C LEU A 126 9.38 9.40 -2.60
N TYR A 127 8.72 9.96 -3.63
CA TYR A 127 9.01 11.34 -4.05
C TYR A 127 8.40 12.39 -3.12
N GLY A 128 7.43 12.01 -2.29
CA GLY A 128 6.93 12.85 -1.20
C GLY A 128 7.83 12.83 0.04
N CYS A 129 8.87 11.99 0.04
CA CYS A 129 9.74 11.76 1.17
C CYS A 129 10.85 12.80 1.27
N GLN A 130 10.85 13.63 2.31
CA GLN A 130 11.95 14.53 2.59
C GLN A 130 12.98 13.87 3.53
N SER A 131 13.64 12.80 3.07
CA SER A 131 14.70 12.14 3.85
C SER A 131 16.05 12.82 3.62
N ALA A 132 16.74 13.18 4.72
CA ALA A 132 18.06 13.80 4.67
C ALA A 132 19.06 12.92 3.92
N GLY A 133 19.76 13.50 2.93
CA GLY A 133 20.80 12.80 2.16
C GLY A 133 20.33 12.13 0.87
N THR A 134 19.09 12.36 0.42
CA THR A 134 18.63 11.90 -0.90
C THR A 134 18.00 13.02 -1.73
N ASP A 135 18.07 12.89 -3.06
CA ASP A 135 17.47 13.83 -4.03
C ASP A 135 16.15 13.28 -4.61
N PHE A 136 15.39 12.52 -3.81
CA PHE A 136 14.08 12.00 -4.23
C PHE A 136 12.96 13.00 -4.05
N TYR A 137 13.10 13.96 -3.13
CA TYR A 137 12.02 14.86 -2.77
C TYR A 137 11.58 15.74 -3.94
N ASN A 138 10.40 15.46 -4.46
CA ASN A 138 9.81 16.15 -5.59
C ASN A 138 8.28 16.05 -5.54
N LEU A 139 7.64 17.06 -4.97
CA LEU A 139 6.18 17.12 -4.81
C LEU A 139 5.41 17.02 -6.14
N ALA A 140 5.99 17.49 -7.24
CA ALA A 140 5.35 17.39 -8.56
C ALA A 140 5.37 15.96 -9.09
N ARG A 141 6.48 15.22 -8.91
CA ARG A 141 6.55 13.78 -9.22
C ARG A 141 5.63 13.00 -8.29
N ALA A 142 5.67 13.25 -6.99
CA ALA A 142 4.80 12.62 -6.01
C ALA A 142 3.33 12.72 -6.42
N ARG A 143 2.87 13.94 -6.71
CA ARG A 143 1.50 14.21 -7.17
C ARG A 143 1.16 13.46 -8.45
N ARG A 144 2.03 13.43 -9.46
CA ARG A 144 1.78 12.70 -10.72
C ARG A 144 1.55 11.20 -10.48
N HIS A 145 2.33 10.59 -9.58
CA HIS A 145 2.15 9.18 -9.25
C HIS A 145 0.86 8.94 -8.45
N PHE A 146 0.51 9.80 -7.48
CA PHE A 146 -0.78 9.70 -6.78
C PHE A 146 -1.98 9.91 -7.71
N ASP A 147 -1.92 10.88 -8.64
CA ASP A 147 -2.95 11.10 -9.65
C ASP A 147 -3.15 9.84 -10.49
N LYS A 148 -2.07 9.18 -10.93
CA LYS A 148 -2.15 7.92 -11.69
C LYS A 148 -2.72 6.77 -10.85
N ALA A 149 -2.38 6.68 -9.57
CA ALA A 149 -2.95 5.69 -8.66
C ALA A 149 -4.48 5.86 -8.51
N LEU A 150 -4.96 7.09 -8.38
CA LEU A 150 -6.40 7.40 -8.26
C LEU A 150 -7.17 7.14 -9.55
N VAL A 151 -6.54 7.34 -10.72
CA VAL A 151 -7.15 6.94 -12.01
C VAL A 151 -7.36 5.42 -12.08
N LEU A 152 -6.41 4.65 -11.55
CA LEU A 152 -6.46 3.18 -11.58
C LEU A 152 -7.37 2.59 -10.50
N ASN A 153 -7.41 3.22 -9.32
CA ASN A 153 -8.27 2.85 -8.22
C ASN A 153 -8.81 4.12 -7.54
N PRO A 154 -10.03 4.57 -7.88
CA PRO A 154 -10.61 5.78 -7.30
C PRO A 154 -11.08 5.63 -5.85
N GLU A 155 -11.20 4.40 -5.33
CA GLU A 155 -11.75 4.14 -3.99
C GLU A 155 -10.68 4.27 -2.89
N VAL A 156 -9.39 4.18 -3.23
CA VAL A 156 -8.30 4.34 -2.26
C VAL A 156 -8.15 5.78 -1.79
N SER A 157 -8.35 5.99 -0.48
CA SER A 157 -8.33 7.31 0.14
C SER A 157 -6.90 7.85 0.39
N GLY A 158 -5.92 6.94 0.55
CA GLY A 158 -4.53 7.28 0.87
C GLY A 158 -3.87 8.26 -0.11
N PRO A 159 -3.86 8.01 -1.43
CA PRO A 159 -3.27 8.92 -2.40
C PRO A 159 -3.93 10.30 -2.42
N LEU A 160 -5.25 10.35 -2.21
CA LEU A 160 -6.00 11.60 -2.18
C LEU A 160 -5.66 12.45 -0.95
N LEU A 161 -5.44 11.80 0.20
CA LEU A 161 -4.94 12.44 1.41
C LEU A 161 -3.53 13.04 1.18
N GLN A 162 -2.63 12.29 0.53
CA GLN A 162 -1.29 12.81 0.21
C GLN A 162 -1.36 14.01 -0.75
N ILE A 163 -2.22 13.98 -1.77
CA ILE A 163 -2.45 15.13 -2.66
C ILE A 163 -2.93 16.36 -1.87
N ALA A 164 -3.84 16.18 -0.92
CA ALA A 164 -4.31 17.27 -0.06
C ALA A 164 -3.17 17.87 0.79
N LYS A 165 -2.26 17.03 1.31
CA LYS A 165 -1.06 17.49 2.03
C LYS A 165 -0.12 18.29 1.13
N ILE A 166 0.13 17.81 -0.09
CA ILE A 166 0.92 18.55 -1.11
C ILE A 166 0.28 19.91 -1.40
N GLU A 167 -1.05 19.97 -1.53
CA GLU A 167 -1.79 21.20 -1.75
C GLU A 167 -1.68 22.17 -0.57
N LEU A 168 -1.74 21.68 0.68
CA LEU A 168 -1.49 22.49 1.87
C LEU A 168 -0.07 23.08 1.90
N ILE A 169 0.94 22.26 1.64
CA ILE A 169 2.35 22.70 1.58
C ILE A 169 2.54 23.79 0.52
N GLN A 170 1.78 23.71 -0.58
CA GLN A 170 1.81 24.68 -1.68
C GLN A 170 0.82 25.85 -1.49
N GLY A 171 0.18 25.98 -0.32
CA GLY A 171 -0.74 27.08 0.02
C GLY A 171 -2.12 27.00 -0.64
N ARG A 172 -2.43 25.92 -1.36
CA ARG A 172 -3.72 25.68 -2.05
C ARG A 172 -4.76 25.09 -1.09
N MET A 173 -5.12 25.88 -0.07
CA MET A 173 -6.00 25.44 1.02
C MET A 173 -7.42 25.11 0.56
N LYS A 174 -7.94 25.78 -0.49
CA LYS A 174 -9.30 25.52 -0.98
C LYS A 174 -9.41 24.14 -1.64
N GLU A 175 -8.40 23.80 -2.45
CA GLU A 175 -8.25 22.51 -3.10
C GLU A 175 -8.02 21.41 -2.08
N ALA A 176 -7.11 21.64 -1.13
CA ALA A 176 -6.85 20.69 -0.04
C ALA A 176 -8.14 20.40 0.75
N ALA A 177 -8.89 21.42 1.15
CA ALA A 177 -10.16 21.25 1.87
C ALA A 177 -11.17 20.42 1.08
N ARG A 178 -11.24 20.61 -0.25
CA ARG A 178 -12.10 19.81 -1.13
C ARG A 178 -11.66 18.35 -1.15
N HIS A 179 -10.38 18.07 -1.37
CA HIS A 179 -9.88 16.70 -1.39
C HIS A 179 -10.02 16.00 -0.04
N LEU A 180 -9.79 16.70 1.08
CA LEU A 180 -10.02 16.14 2.42
C LEU A 180 -11.50 15.79 2.65
N ARG A 181 -12.45 16.55 2.09
CA ARG A 181 -13.88 16.17 2.16
C ARG A 181 -14.14 14.89 1.39
N GLU A 182 -13.50 14.69 0.25
CA GLU A 182 -13.61 13.44 -0.51
C GLU A 182 -12.96 12.27 0.23
N VAL A 183 -11.81 12.48 0.90
CA VAL A 183 -11.18 11.47 1.77
C VAL A 183 -12.16 11.04 2.86
N LEU A 184 -12.85 11.98 3.51
CA LEU A 184 -13.82 11.66 4.57
C LEU A 184 -15.10 10.96 4.06
N LYS A 185 -15.38 10.99 2.75
CA LYS A 185 -16.49 10.22 2.18
C LYS A 185 -16.16 8.74 2.04
N SER A 186 -14.93 8.40 1.63
CA SER A 186 -14.50 7.01 1.47
C SER A 186 -13.89 6.43 2.75
N ASN A 187 -13.22 7.28 3.54
CA ASN A 187 -12.62 6.94 4.83
C ASN A 187 -13.11 7.93 5.91
N PHE A 188 -14.33 7.68 6.40
CA PHE A 188 -15.00 8.50 7.41
C PHE A 188 -14.34 8.46 8.81
N ARG A 189 -13.31 7.62 9.00
CA ARG A 189 -12.49 7.56 10.22
C ARG A 189 -11.06 8.05 9.99
N SER A 190 -10.80 8.80 8.92
CA SER A 190 -9.47 9.37 8.69
C SER A 190 -9.16 10.48 9.71
N THR A 191 -8.42 10.13 10.77
CA THR A 191 -7.95 11.05 11.80
C THR A 191 -7.20 12.24 11.19
N GLU A 192 -6.25 11.95 10.29
CA GLU A 192 -5.45 12.99 9.64
C GLU A 192 -6.31 13.92 8.78
N ALA A 193 -7.34 13.40 8.09
CA ALA A 193 -8.21 14.26 7.28
C ALA A 193 -9.05 15.20 8.15
N PHE A 194 -9.63 14.71 9.26
CA PHE A 194 -10.34 15.56 10.21
C PHE A 194 -9.43 16.64 10.79
N PHE A 195 -8.22 16.25 11.20
CA PHE A 195 -7.24 17.18 11.75
C PHE A 195 -6.89 18.30 10.76
N LEU A 196 -6.53 17.94 9.52
CA LEU A 196 -6.14 18.91 8.50
C LEU A 196 -7.31 19.81 8.08
N GLN A 197 -8.55 19.30 8.05
CA GLN A 197 -9.71 20.18 7.84
C GLN A 197 -9.95 21.13 9.01
N GLY A 198 -9.79 20.65 10.25
CA GLY A 198 -9.88 21.48 11.44
C GLY A 198 -8.84 22.60 11.43
N PHE A 199 -7.62 22.29 11.03
CA PHE A 199 -6.55 23.27 10.82
C PHE A 199 -6.91 24.30 9.73
N ILE A 200 -7.45 23.88 8.59
CA ILE A 200 -7.89 24.81 7.52
C ILE A 200 -9.03 25.71 8.01
N ALA A 201 -10.01 25.16 8.74
CA ALA A 201 -11.12 25.93 9.30
C ALA A 201 -10.63 26.98 10.31
N TRP A 202 -9.70 26.58 11.19
CA TRP A 202 -9.07 27.49 12.16
C TRP A 202 -8.37 28.65 11.47
N LYS A 203 -7.58 28.38 10.41
CA LYS A 203 -6.92 29.41 9.61
C LYS A 203 -7.95 30.41 9.05
N HIS A 204 -9.12 29.94 8.65
CA HIS A 204 -10.18 30.80 8.09
C HIS A 204 -11.08 31.45 9.14
N ASP A 205 -10.69 31.42 10.42
CA ASP A 205 -11.46 31.97 11.56
C ASP A 205 -12.84 31.30 11.77
N ASP A 206 -13.05 30.11 11.18
CA ASP A 206 -14.22 29.28 11.45
C ASP A 206 -13.94 28.41 12.68
N LEU A 207 -13.95 29.04 13.84
CA LEU A 207 -13.64 28.39 15.12
C LEU A 207 -14.66 27.30 15.49
N SER A 208 -15.91 27.43 15.04
CA SER A 208 -16.96 26.42 15.23
C SER A 208 -16.59 25.11 14.53
N SER A 209 -16.32 25.18 13.22
CA SER A 209 -15.96 24.01 12.42
C SER A 209 -14.61 23.45 12.87
N ALA A 210 -13.63 24.32 13.15
CA ALA A 210 -12.31 23.91 13.64
C ALA A 210 -12.43 23.05 14.91
N ARG A 211 -13.17 23.54 15.92
CA ARG A 211 -13.40 22.78 17.16
C ARG A 211 -14.06 21.44 16.86
N HIS A 212 -15.14 21.42 16.08
CA HIS A 212 -15.86 20.20 15.78
C HIS A 212 -14.95 19.15 15.11
N LEU A 213 -14.21 19.54 14.07
CA LEU A 213 -13.34 18.65 13.30
C LEU A 213 -12.15 18.14 14.12
N LEU A 214 -11.53 19.00 14.94
CA LEU A 214 -10.42 18.60 15.81
C LEU A 214 -10.89 17.65 16.92
N GLU A 215 -12.09 17.86 17.49
CA GLU A 215 -12.67 16.91 18.45
C GLU A 215 -12.99 15.57 17.79
N GLN A 216 -13.50 15.53 16.55
CA GLN A 216 -13.68 14.27 15.82
C GLN A 216 -12.35 13.53 15.62
N SER A 217 -11.30 14.25 15.19
CA SER A 217 -9.96 13.68 15.08
C SER A 217 -9.48 13.08 16.40
N LYS A 218 -9.70 13.78 17.52
CA LYS A 218 -9.33 13.31 18.86
C LYS A 218 -10.12 12.07 19.26
N ILE A 219 -11.43 12.07 19.06
CA ILE A 219 -12.31 10.93 19.40
C ILE A 219 -11.84 9.68 18.67
N ILE A 220 -11.65 9.75 17.35
CA ILE A 220 -11.23 8.61 16.53
C ILE A 220 -9.86 8.08 16.99
N LEU A 221 -8.92 8.96 17.31
CA LEU A 221 -7.61 8.58 17.84
C LEU A 221 -7.72 7.86 19.19
N THR A 222 -8.64 8.28 20.06
CA THR A 222 -8.83 7.69 21.40
C THR A 222 -9.71 6.44 21.45
N ASP A 223 -10.49 6.17 20.40
CA ASP A 223 -11.46 5.07 20.30
C ASP A 223 -10.80 3.70 20.01
N GLY A 224 -9.46 3.61 20.01
CA GLY A 224 -8.74 2.35 20.25
C GLY A 224 -8.61 1.38 19.07
N ASP A 225 -8.73 1.83 17.83
CA ASP A 225 -8.51 0.98 16.64
C ASP A 225 -7.38 1.57 15.78
N GLU A 226 -6.15 1.52 16.30
CA GLU A 226 -4.91 2.03 15.67
C GLU A 226 -4.73 1.53 14.22
N LYS A 227 -5.27 0.35 13.93
CA LYS A 227 -5.31 -0.28 12.59
C LYS A 227 -6.04 0.55 11.54
N TYR A 228 -6.94 1.46 11.91
CA TYR A 228 -7.64 2.33 10.97
C TYR A 228 -7.24 3.80 11.09
N ALA A 229 -6.52 4.17 12.16
CA ALA A 229 -6.07 5.53 12.39
C ALA A 229 -4.91 5.94 11.45
N ASN A 230 -4.03 5.00 11.07
CA ASN A 230 -2.79 5.29 10.34
C ASN A 230 -2.50 4.38 9.13
N VAL A 231 -3.37 3.41 8.80
CA VAL A 231 -3.06 2.50 7.68
C VAL A 231 -3.34 3.21 6.35
N GLY A 232 -2.25 3.71 5.74
CA GLY A 232 -2.22 3.91 4.31
C GLY A 232 -2.56 2.60 3.64
N GLU A 233 -3.62 2.59 2.82
CA GLU A 233 -4.11 1.43 2.10
C GLU A 233 -2.97 0.77 1.29
N GLY A 234 -2.30 -0.22 1.90
CA GLY A 234 -1.09 -0.84 1.34
C GLY A 234 -0.02 -1.30 2.35
N GLN A 235 -0.04 -0.82 3.59
CA GLN A 235 0.88 -1.28 4.64
C GLN A 235 0.30 -2.48 5.40
N SER A 236 0.84 -3.67 5.14
CA SER A 236 0.64 -4.85 5.99
C SER A 236 1.81 -4.95 6.97
N GLY A 237 1.88 -4.02 7.91
CA GLY A 237 2.78 -4.06 9.06
C GLY A 237 1.96 -4.20 10.33
N SER A 238 2.13 -5.31 11.04
CA SER A 238 1.66 -5.45 12.41
C SER A 238 2.28 -4.38 13.30
N VAL A 239 1.47 -3.80 14.18
CA VAL A 239 1.76 -2.64 15.04
C VAL A 239 2.83 -2.92 16.12
N GLU A 240 3.42 -4.13 16.17
CA GLU A 240 4.09 -4.64 17.39
C GLU A 240 5.62 -4.80 17.37
N SER A 241 6.38 -4.32 16.38
CA SER A 241 7.85 -4.36 16.46
C SER A 241 8.52 -2.99 16.31
N ALA A 242 8.16 -2.06 17.19
CA ALA A 242 8.97 -0.88 17.46
C ALA A 242 10.22 -1.25 18.29
N VAL A 243 11.16 -1.99 17.69
CA VAL A 243 12.53 -2.08 18.22
C VAL A 243 13.38 -1.09 17.44
N SER A 244 13.74 0.01 18.11
CA SER A 244 14.92 0.87 17.88
C SER A 244 15.78 0.49 16.67
N SER A 245 15.43 0.99 15.47
CA SER A 245 16.32 0.96 14.32
C SER A 245 16.81 2.38 14.04
N PRO A 246 18.13 2.63 13.95
CA PRO A 246 18.72 3.94 13.63
C PRO A 246 18.59 4.31 12.15
N VAL A 247 17.82 3.55 11.37
CA VAL A 247 17.64 3.77 9.93
C VAL A 247 16.75 5.00 9.71
N PRO A 248 17.16 5.97 8.87
CA PRO A 248 16.33 7.12 8.53
C PRO A 248 14.98 6.65 7.99
N ARG A 249 13.90 6.94 8.72
CA ARG A 249 12.56 6.62 8.25
C ARG A 249 12.12 7.66 7.23
N CYS A 250 11.38 7.19 6.23
CA CYS A 250 10.75 8.07 5.29
C CYS A 250 9.47 8.65 5.92
N ASP A 251 9.60 9.81 6.58
CA ASP A 251 8.47 10.47 7.25
C ASP A 251 7.53 11.20 6.25
N LEU A 252 7.34 10.64 5.05
CA LEU A 252 6.50 11.18 3.95
C LEU A 252 6.47 12.73 3.95
N LEU A 253 5.26 13.30 4.00
CA LEU A 253 4.99 14.74 4.10
C LEU A 253 4.66 15.17 5.55
N ARG A 254 4.99 14.35 6.56
CA ARG A 254 4.60 14.59 7.95
C ARG A 254 5.32 15.82 8.51
N ASP A 255 6.63 15.87 8.34
CA ASP A 255 7.47 16.93 8.90
C ASP A 255 7.16 18.29 8.28
N GLU A 256 6.87 18.34 6.99
CA GLU A 256 6.51 19.59 6.31
C GLU A 256 5.15 20.11 6.73
N ILE A 257 4.18 19.21 6.93
CA ILE A 257 2.87 19.58 7.49
C ILE A 257 3.04 20.09 8.92
N HIS A 258 3.87 19.43 9.72
CA HIS A 258 4.16 19.86 11.09
C HIS A 258 4.82 21.25 11.11
N GLN A 259 5.89 21.46 10.33
CA GLN A 259 6.55 22.76 10.19
C GLN A 259 5.61 23.83 9.60
N LEU A 260 4.74 23.47 8.67
CA LEU A 260 3.73 24.36 8.12
C LEU A 260 2.80 24.86 9.24
N ILE A 261 2.26 23.95 10.03
CA ILE A 261 1.33 24.31 11.10
C ILE A 261 2.03 25.14 12.18
N GLN A 262 3.25 24.78 12.59
CA GLN A 262 4.03 25.56 13.55
C GLN A 262 4.27 27.01 13.08
N ARG A 263 4.58 27.21 11.78
CA ARG A 263 4.73 28.55 11.20
C ARG A 263 3.44 29.37 11.29
N TYR A 264 2.27 28.74 11.12
CA TYR A 264 1.00 29.43 11.31
C TYR A 264 0.65 29.65 12.78
N ALA A 265 1.07 28.76 13.67
CA ALA A 265 0.81 28.83 15.10
C ALA A 265 1.64 29.91 15.82
N ALA A 266 2.80 30.27 15.30
CA ALA A 266 3.66 31.33 15.85
C ALA A 266 3.10 32.77 15.66
N GLY A 267 1.86 32.93 15.19
CA GLY A 267 1.18 34.22 15.01
C GLY A 267 0.48 34.75 16.27
N PRO A 268 0.08 36.04 16.31
CA PRO A 268 -0.33 36.75 17.53
C PRO A 268 -1.71 36.37 18.14
N SER A 269 -2.44 35.38 17.63
CA SER A 269 -3.78 35.01 18.10
C SER A 269 -3.82 33.54 18.53
N PHE A 270 -3.46 33.22 19.79
CA PHE A 270 -3.33 31.82 20.17
C PHE A 270 -4.03 31.40 21.46
N THR A 271 -5.30 31.01 21.31
CA THR A 271 -6.07 30.14 22.23
C THR A 271 -6.13 28.68 21.73
N ALA A 272 -5.57 28.39 20.54
CA ALA A 272 -5.48 27.05 19.96
C ALA A 272 -4.32 26.19 20.53
N TYR A 273 -3.42 26.74 21.38
CA TYR A 273 -2.29 26.01 22.01
C TYR A 273 -2.78 24.89 22.89
N GLY A 274 -3.93 25.07 23.54
CA GLY A 274 -4.52 24.03 24.36
C GLY A 274 -5.01 22.82 23.56
N ILE A 275 -5.37 22.98 22.28
CA ILE A 275 -5.87 21.88 21.44
C ILE A 275 -4.72 21.28 20.60
N TYR A 276 -3.82 22.12 20.09
CA TYR A 276 -2.67 21.71 19.29
C TYR A 276 -1.51 21.14 20.14
N GLY A 277 -1.24 21.71 21.31
CA GLY A 277 -0.23 21.19 22.24
C GLY A 277 -0.59 19.80 22.79
N ASP A 278 -1.87 19.58 23.09
CA ASP A 278 -2.40 18.27 23.49
C ASP A 278 -2.31 17.24 22.36
N PHE A 279 -2.33 17.69 21.10
CA PHE A 279 -2.23 16.86 19.91
C PHE A 279 -0.77 16.48 19.58
N GLU A 280 0.18 17.41 19.68
CA GLU A 280 1.61 17.13 19.46
C GLU A 280 2.22 16.24 20.54
N GLU A 281 1.92 16.48 21.82
CA GLU A 281 2.41 15.64 22.91
C GLU A 281 1.90 14.20 22.80
N ARG A 282 0.73 14.01 22.17
CA ARG A 282 0.14 12.69 21.93
C ARG A 282 0.66 12.04 20.65
N LEU A 283 0.78 12.76 19.54
CA LEU A 283 1.41 12.25 18.32
C LEU A 283 2.86 11.82 18.55
N ALA A 284 3.61 12.53 19.41
CA ALA A 284 4.97 12.15 19.79
C ALA A 284 5.04 10.86 20.64
N ARG A 285 3.91 10.41 21.22
CA ARG A 285 3.80 9.13 21.95
C ARG A 285 3.44 7.96 21.04
N PHE A 286 3.06 8.21 19.79
CA PHE A 286 2.78 7.18 18.81
C PHE A 286 3.98 7.04 17.87
N PRO A 287 4.51 5.82 17.67
CA PRO A 287 5.56 5.62 16.67
C PRO A 287 5.05 6.07 15.29
N SER A 288 5.91 6.73 14.50
CA SER A 288 5.78 6.73 13.05
C SER A 288 5.86 5.29 12.59
N HIS A 289 4.72 4.62 12.46
CA HIS A 289 4.62 3.31 11.85
C HIS A 289 4.70 3.44 10.34
#